data_AF-A0A2Y9KV58-F1
#
_entry.id   AF-A0A2Y9KV58-F1
#
_cell.length_a   1.000
_cell.length_b   1.000
_cell.length_c   1.000
_cell.angle_alpha   90.00
_cell.angle_beta   90.00
_cell.angle_gamma   90.00
#
_symmetry.space_group_name_H-M   'P 1'
#
loop_
_entity.id
_entity.type
_entity.pdbx_description
1 polymer ?
#
loop_
_entity_poly.entity_id
_entity_poly.type
_entity_poly.pdbx_seq_one_letter_code
_entity_poly.pdbx_strand_id
1 'polypeptide(L)'
;MALTRELYATPASRLDSFVAQWLQPYREQKMEVLEAVQTVQQFLREEHFEGDCGLDEKVQVLKVLKVGSFGNGTAVRNNLEVELVVFLSCFHSFQQEAKHHQAILSLIWKKLLCCQDLLALGLKDVEITQGEPDALVFTIETRGTAEPITVTIVPAYRALGPSVSNTQPHPEVYVSLIEAQGYPGYFSPSFSELQRNFVKYQPTKLKSLVRLIKHWYLQRTRDIHVTVGQWGYSDLILTVNPYEPIKKIQEKIWKSQGSLALKSLSFQEPGGKRQLLNSQCSLAYYSIFSNIRLCLVETTSHEIQVFVKNPDGGSHAYGIDPKSFILGLKHQIEDQQGLPRKKQQLQFQGQVLQDWSSLCSYGIQDGDTLILSKKKAKSFPFPPC
;
A
#
# COMPACT_ATOMS: atom_id res chain seq x y z
N MET A 1 2.85 -23.87 -18.05
CA MET A 1 2.59 -22.73 -17.13
C MET A 1 2.76 -23.25 -15.71
N ALA A 2 3.94 -23.08 -15.10
CA ALA A 2 4.18 -23.56 -13.75
C ALA A 2 3.44 -22.65 -12.76
N LEU A 3 2.47 -23.19 -12.02
CA LEU A 3 1.83 -22.51 -10.89
C LEU A 3 2.92 -21.98 -9.96
N THR A 4 3.02 -20.65 -9.82
CA THR A 4 3.81 -20.01 -8.77
C THR A 4 3.34 -20.56 -7.44
N ARG A 5 4.19 -21.35 -6.79
CA ARG A 5 3.86 -21.90 -5.47
C ARG A 5 3.72 -20.72 -4.49
N GLU A 6 2.56 -20.57 -3.86
CA GLU A 6 2.33 -19.50 -2.91
C GLU A 6 3.18 -19.72 -1.65
N LEU A 7 3.74 -18.64 -1.08
CA LEU A 7 4.61 -18.72 0.09
C LEU A 7 3.87 -19.39 1.27
N TYR A 8 2.60 -19.05 1.47
CA TYR A 8 1.76 -19.61 2.54
C TYR A 8 1.51 -21.12 2.41
N ALA A 9 1.55 -21.67 1.19
CA ALA A 9 1.41 -23.09 0.94
C ALA A 9 2.73 -23.87 1.09
N THR A 10 3.83 -23.19 1.44
CA THR A 10 5.15 -23.80 1.59
C THR A 10 5.42 -24.10 3.07
N PRO A 11 5.59 -25.38 3.46
CA PRO A 11 5.95 -25.74 4.83
C PRO A 11 7.27 -25.10 5.26
N ALA A 12 7.42 -24.79 6.55
CA ALA A 12 8.61 -24.15 7.11
C ALA A 12 9.91 -24.90 6.73
N SER A 13 9.88 -26.23 6.73
CA SER A 13 11.02 -27.09 6.36
C SER A 13 11.47 -26.97 4.89
N ARG A 14 10.64 -26.39 4.01
CA ARG A 14 10.92 -26.23 2.58
C ARG A 14 11.18 -24.78 2.16
N LEU A 15 11.23 -23.84 3.10
CA LEU A 15 11.44 -22.42 2.80
C LEU A 15 12.78 -22.17 2.11
N ASP A 16 13.84 -22.89 2.50
CA ASP A 16 15.14 -22.77 1.83
C ASP A 16 15.09 -23.17 0.35
N SER A 17 14.44 -24.30 0.05
CA SER A 17 14.21 -24.74 -1.33
C SER A 17 13.35 -23.74 -2.09
N PHE A 18 12.36 -23.13 -1.43
CA PHE A 18 11.53 -22.09 -2.01
C PHE A 18 12.35 -20.86 -2.40
N VAL A 19 13.22 -20.36 -1.51
CA VAL A 19 14.11 -19.23 -1.83
C VAL A 19 15.00 -19.57 -3.02
N ALA A 20 15.63 -20.73 -3.03
CA ALA A 20 16.55 -21.13 -4.10
C ALA A 20 15.88 -21.28 -5.47
N GLN A 21 14.66 -21.83 -5.51
CA GLN A 21 13.96 -22.12 -6.78
C GLN A 21 13.14 -20.93 -7.30
N TRP A 22 12.56 -20.14 -6.40
CA TRP A 22 11.54 -19.14 -6.78
C TRP A 22 11.96 -17.70 -6.52
N LEU A 23 12.89 -17.44 -5.59
CA LEU A 23 13.25 -16.06 -5.23
C LEU A 23 14.64 -15.63 -5.71
N GLN A 24 15.57 -16.56 -5.91
CA GLN A 24 16.88 -16.21 -6.45
C GLN A 24 16.76 -15.86 -7.94
N PRO A 25 17.35 -14.73 -8.39
CA PRO A 25 17.35 -14.36 -9.80
C PRO A 25 18.24 -15.33 -10.58
N TYR A 26 17.85 -15.62 -11.82
CA TYR A 26 18.68 -16.42 -12.72
C TYR A 26 19.98 -15.68 -13.02
N ARG A 27 21.08 -16.44 -13.11
CA ARG A 27 22.39 -15.87 -13.37
C ARG A 27 22.43 -15.14 -14.71
N GLU A 28 21.82 -15.71 -15.74
CA GLU A 28 21.75 -15.16 -17.09
C GLU A 28 20.97 -13.85 -17.12
N GLN A 29 19.71 -13.86 -16.65
CA GLN A 29 18.89 -12.64 -16.52
C GLN A 29 19.61 -11.54 -15.73
N LYS A 30 20.25 -11.89 -14.61
CA LYS A 30 21.02 -10.92 -13.82
C LYS A 30 22.19 -10.32 -14.62
N MET A 31 22.88 -11.12 -15.43
CA MET A 31 23.98 -10.64 -16.27
C MET A 31 23.48 -9.68 -17.35
N GLU A 32 22.38 -10.02 -18.05
CA GLU A 32 21.78 -9.14 -19.05
C GLU A 32 21.35 -7.79 -18.47
N VAL A 33 20.70 -7.81 -17.29
CA VAL A 33 20.31 -6.57 -16.59
C VAL A 33 21.55 -5.74 -16.23
N LEU A 34 22.61 -6.38 -15.73
CA LEU A 34 23.84 -5.68 -15.37
C LEU A 34 24.58 -5.09 -16.58
N GLU A 35 24.49 -5.74 -17.74
CA GLU A 35 25.06 -5.26 -19.00
C GLU A 35 24.32 -4.03 -19.52
N ALA A 36 22.97 -4.05 -19.56
CA ALA A 36 22.17 -2.89 -19.95
C ALA A 36 22.43 -1.70 -19.02
N VAL A 37 22.48 -1.94 -17.70
CA VAL A 37 22.82 -0.91 -16.71
C VAL A 37 24.25 -0.40 -16.89
N GLN A 38 25.19 -1.24 -17.32
CA GLN A 38 26.56 -0.81 -17.57
C GLN A 38 26.63 0.25 -18.67
N THR A 39 25.81 0.17 -19.70
CA THR A 39 25.68 1.23 -20.72
C THR A 39 25.22 2.55 -20.10
N VAL A 40 24.23 2.53 -19.20
CA VAL A 40 23.80 3.72 -18.44
C VAL A 40 24.95 4.27 -17.58
N GLN A 41 25.68 3.40 -16.88
CA GLN A 41 26.81 3.83 -16.05
C GLN A 41 27.95 4.44 -16.87
N GLN A 42 28.17 3.96 -18.10
CA GLN A 42 29.16 4.49 -19.02
C GLN A 42 28.75 5.85 -19.56
N PHE A 43 27.52 5.98 -20.05
CA PHE A 43 26.91 7.25 -20.48
C PHE A 43 27.08 8.33 -19.40
N LEU A 44 26.70 8.03 -18.15
CA LEU A 44 26.81 9.00 -17.05
C LEU A 44 28.25 9.44 -16.76
N ARG A 45 29.25 8.58 -17.02
CA ARG A 45 30.66 8.90 -16.75
C ARG A 45 31.33 9.68 -17.87
N GLU A 46 30.92 9.45 -19.11
CA GLU A 46 31.52 10.05 -20.31
C GLU A 46 30.86 11.38 -20.69
N GLU A 47 29.59 11.56 -20.30
CA GLU A 47 28.87 12.80 -20.58
C GLU A 47 29.39 14.01 -19.80
N HIS A 48 29.41 15.13 -20.51
CA HIS A 48 29.72 16.43 -19.93
C HIS A 48 28.42 17.21 -19.76
N PHE A 49 28.08 17.48 -18.50
CA PHE A 49 26.89 18.20 -18.12
C PHE A 49 27.22 19.70 -18.00
N GLU A 50 27.10 20.43 -19.12
CA GLU A 50 27.19 21.89 -19.13
C GLU A 50 25.83 22.46 -18.65
N GLY A 51 25.85 23.18 -17.53
CA GLY A 51 24.64 23.66 -16.87
C GLY A 51 24.52 25.17 -16.90
N ASP A 52 23.37 25.67 -17.34
CA ASP A 52 22.99 27.11 -17.33
C ASP A 52 22.55 27.59 -15.92
N CYS A 53 22.97 26.88 -14.87
CA CYS A 53 22.31 26.89 -13.55
C CYS A 53 23.09 27.64 -12.46
N GLY A 54 24.11 28.42 -12.82
CA GLY A 54 24.98 29.12 -11.85
C GLY A 54 25.84 28.21 -10.97
N LEU A 55 25.99 26.95 -11.38
CA LEU A 55 26.93 25.97 -10.83
C LEU A 55 28.23 25.97 -11.67
N ASP A 56 29.27 25.28 -11.20
CA ASP A 56 30.56 25.12 -11.89
C ASP A 56 30.37 24.95 -13.41
N GLU A 57 31.21 25.60 -14.23
CA GLU A 57 31.10 25.62 -15.71
C GLU A 57 31.00 24.22 -16.34
N LYS A 58 31.48 23.18 -15.65
CA LYS A 58 31.40 21.78 -16.05
C LYS A 58 31.01 20.89 -14.88
N VAL A 59 29.84 20.27 -14.95
CA VAL A 59 29.41 19.26 -13.99
C VAL A 59 29.91 17.88 -14.42
N GLN A 60 30.65 17.21 -13.53
CA GLN A 60 31.22 15.88 -13.77
C GLN A 60 30.62 14.85 -12.81
N VAL A 61 30.47 13.62 -13.28
CA VAL A 61 30.08 12.48 -12.44
C VAL A 61 31.33 11.92 -11.76
N LEU A 62 31.42 12.13 -10.44
CA LEU A 62 32.51 11.64 -9.61
C LEU A 62 32.43 10.12 -9.39
N LYS A 63 31.21 9.60 -9.23
CA LYS A 63 30.98 8.18 -8.93
C LYS A 63 29.53 7.79 -9.23
N VAL A 64 29.34 6.60 -9.81
CA VAL A 64 28.02 5.98 -9.99
C VAL A 64 27.94 4.73 -9.13
N LEU A 65 26.92 4.65 -8.30
CA LEU A 65 26.73 3.58 -7.33
C LEU A 65 25.43 2.82 -7.59
N LYS A 66 25.52 1.50 -7.79
CA LYS A 66 24.35 0.61 -7.78
C LYS A 66 23.87 0.42 -6.34
N VAL A 67 22.63 0.78 -6.08
CA VAL A 67 21.99 0.70 -4.76
C VAL A 67 20.78 -0.23 -4.82
N GLY A 68 19.93 -0.20 -3.79
CA GLY A 68 18.77 -1.07 -3.69
C GLY A 68 19.10 -2.56 -3.78
N SER A 69 18.17 -3.31 -4.36
CA SER A 69 18.20 -4.77 -4.41
C SER A 69 19.38 -5.36 -5.20
N PHE A 70 19.74 -4.72 -6.31
CA PHE A 70 20.88 -5.13 -7.13
C PHE A 70 22.22 -4.75 -6.50
N GLY A 71 22.30 -3.59 -5.85
CA GLY A 71 23.50 -3.12 -5.15
C GLY A 71 23.87 -3.96 -3.93
N ASN A 72 22.87 -4.35 -3.13
CA ASN A 72 23.09 -5.11 -1.89
C ASN A 72 23.06 -6.64 -2.08
N GLY A 73 22.73 -7.13 -3.28
CA GLY A 73 22.65 -8.56 -3.56
C GLY A 73 21.44 -9.25 -2.92
N THR A 74 20.32 -8.53 -2.80
CA THR A 74 19.01 -9.03 -2.32
C THR A 74 17.91 -8.90 -3.38
N ALA A 75 18.30 -8.79 -4.65
CA ALA A 75 17.37 -8.91 -5.79
C ALA A 75 16.56 -10.19 -5.68
N VAL A 76 15.25 -10.03 -5.83
CA VAL A 76 14.26 -11.11 -5.92
C VAL A 76 14.05 -11.38 -7.41
N ARG A 77 13.75 -12.63 -7.76
CA ARG A 77 13.44 -13.04 -9.13
C ARG A 77 12.39 -12.14 -9.78
N ASN A 78 12.60 -11.80 -11.05
CA ASN A 78 11.78 -10.88 -11.85
C ASN A 78 11.70 -9.44 -11.30
N ASN A 79 12.51 -9.06 -10.31
CA ASN A 79 12.70 -7.64 -10.00
C ASN A 79 13.63 -7.05 -11.05
N LEU A 80 13.07 -6.21 -11.91
CA LEU A 80 13.74 -5.51 -13.01
C LEU A 80 13.92 -4.02 -12.70
N GLU A 81 13.90 -3.63 -11.42
CA GLU A 81 14.15 -2.27 -10.97
C GLU A 81 15.60 -2.13 -10.49
N VAL A 82 16.31 -1.17 -11.07
CA VAL A 82 17.71 -0.87 -10.74
C VAL A 82 17.85 0.58 -10.31
N GLU A 83 18.27 0.77 -9.07
CA GLU A 83 18.51 2.09 -8.50
C GLU A 83 20.00 2.45 -8.62
N LEU A 84 20.27 3.66 -9.12
CA LEU A 84 21.59 4.26 -9.30
C LEU A 84 21.66 5.58 -8.54
N VAL A 85 22.66 5.71 -7.66
CA VAL A 85 23.02 7.00 -7.06
C VAL A 85 24.22 7.57 -7.80
N VAL A 86 24.10 8.83 -8.23
CA VAL A 86 25.09 9.53 -9.04
C VAL A 86 25.67 10.68 -8.23
N PHE A 87 26.95 10.57 -7.88
CA PHE A 87 27.68 11.59 -7.15
C PHE A 87 28.26 12.60 -8.13
N LEU A 88 27.92 13.87 -7.95
CA LEU A 88 28.29 14.95 -8.87
C LEU A 88 29.30 15.91 -8.26
N SER A 89 30.13 16.51 -9.10
CA SER A 89 31.17 17.46 -8.69
C SER A 89 30.62 18.82 -8.26
N CYS A 90 29.43 19.19 -8.74
CA CYS A 90 28.80 20.49 -8.49
C CYS A 90 28.15 20.62 -7.11
N PHE A 91 28.02 19.51 -6.38
CA PHE A 91 27.53 19.52 -5.02
C PHE A 91 28.71 19.55 -4.06
N HIS A 92 28.86 20.66 -3.34
CA HIS A 92 29.88 20.84 -2.31
C HIS A 92 29.29 20.76 -0.89
N SER A 93 27.96 20.80 -0.76
CA SER A 93 27.24 20.64 0.51
C SER A 93 25.83 20.07 0.31
N PHE A 94 25.21 19.60 1.40
CA PHE A 94 23.81 19.16 1.41
C PHE A 94 22.84 20.28 0.98
N GLN A 95 23.10 21.53 1.36
CA GLN A 95 22.26 22.67 0.96
C GLN A 95 22.32 22.93 -0.55
N GLN A 96 23.50 22.74 -1.17
CA GLN A 96 23.63 22.85 -2.62
C GLN A 96 22.93 21.72 -3.37
N GLU A 97 23.02 20.48 -2.85
CA GLU A 97 22.22 19.36 -3.36
C GLU A 97 20.73 19.73 -3.35
N ALA A 98 20.18 20.13 -2.20
CA ALA A 98 18.75 20.50 -2.10
C ALA A 98 18.35 21.65 -3.04
N LYS A 99 19.20 22.68 -3.18
CA LYS A 99 18.89 23.84 -4.02
C LYS A 99 18.89 23.52 -5.51
N HIS A 100 19.79 22.64 -5.95
CA HIS A 100 20.03 22.40 -7.38
C HIS A 100 19.59 21.01 -7.86
N HIS A 101 19.04 20.17 -6.98
CA HIS A 101 18.61 18.80 -7.27
C HIS A 101 17.75 18.69 -8.54
N GLN A 102 16.68 19.49 -8.61
CA GLN A 102 15.72 19.46 -9.72
C GLN A 102 16.33 19.97 -11.04
N ALA A 103 17.21 20.97 -10.97
CA ALA A 103 17.91 21.50 -12.15
C ALA A 103 18.85 20.44 -12.75
N ILE A 104 19.55 19.70 -11.89
CA ILE A 104 20.42 18.59 -12.28
C ILE A 104 19.61 17.42 -12.86
N LEU A 105 18.50 17.03 -12.22
CA LEU A 105 17.62 15.99 -12.78
C LEU A 105 17.11 16.37 -14.19
N SER A 106 16.73 17.63 -14.38
CA SER A 106 16.30 18.16 -15.68
C SER A 106 17.43 18.12 -16.71
N LEU A 107 18.67 18.40 -16.30
CA LEU A 107 19.85 18.34 -17.16
C LEU A 107 20.18 16.90 -17.59
N ILE A 108 20.16 15.96 -16.64
CA ILE A 108 20.36 14.53 -16.92
C ILE A 108 19.25 14.04 -17.87
N TRP A 109 17.99 14.38 -17.59
CA TRP A 109 16.84 14.01 -18.43
C TRP A 109 17.04 14.45 -19.88
N LYS A 110 17.42 15.72 -20.13
CA LYS A 110 17.69 16.23 -21.49
C LYS A 110 18.77 15.45 -22.20
N LYS A 111 19.89 15.16 -21.52
CA LYS A 111 21.02 14.43 -22.10
C LYS A 111 20.68 12.97 -22.39
N LEU A 112 19.88 12.35 -21.51
CA LEU A 112 19.45 10.96 -21.63
C LEU A 112 18.63 10.74 -22.92
N LEU A 113 17.74 11.69 -23.24
CA LEU A 113 16.95 11.66 -24.49
C LEU A 113 17.78 11.82 -25.77
N CYS A 114 18.97 12.39 -25.69
CA CYS A 114 19.86 12.55 -26.85
C CYS A 114 20.86 11.40 -27.01
N CYS A 115 20.93 10.46 -26.05
CA CYS A 115 21.92 9.39 -26.07
C CYS A 115 21.54 8.27 -27.05
N GLN A 116 22.32 8.11 -28.12
CA GLN A 116 22.08 7.08 -29.13
C GLN A 116 22.19 5.65 -28.56
N ASP A 117 23.13 5.41 -27.64
CA ASP A 117 23.31 4.08 -27.04
C ASP A 117 22.11 3.65 -26.19
N LEU A 118 21.49 4.60 -25.46
CA LEU A 118 20.29 4.34 -24.68
C LEU A 118 19.05 4.22 -25.56
N LEU A 119 18.95 5.00 -26.63
CA LEU A 119 17.91 4.84 -27.65
C LEU A 119 18.01 3.47 -28.33
N ALA A 120 19.22 2.96 -28.57
CA ALA A 120 19.44 1.61 -29.10
C ALA A 120 19.04 0.50 -28.10
N LEU A 121 18.99 0.81 -26.80
CA LEU A 121 18.42 -0.05 -25.76
C LEU A 121 16.92 0.17 -25.57
N GLY A 122 16.22 0.86 -26.47
CA GLY A 122 14.76 1.00 -26.39
C GLY A 122 14.27 1.90 -25.26
N LEU A 123 15.03 2.96 -24.94
CA LEU A 123 14.67 3.95 -23.92
C LEU A 123 13.22 4.46 -24.04
N LYS A 124 12.43 4.29 -22.97
CA LYS A 124 11.02 4.69 -22.86
C LYS A 124 10.70 5.24 -21.47
N ASP A 125 9.49 5.79 -21.31
CA ASP A 125 8.88 6.19 -20.03
C ASP A 125 9.77 7.09 -19.15
N VAL A 126 10.48 8.04 -19.75
CA VAL A 126 11.40 8.92 -19.03
C VAL A 126 10.64 10.01 -18.27
N GLU A 127 10.56 9.88 -16.96
CA GLU A 127 9.83 10.78 -16.07
C GLU A 127 10.64 11.18 -14.84
N ILE A 128 10.39 12.39 -14.32
CA ILE A 128 10.90 12.80 -13.01
C ILE A 128 9.78 12.53 -12.00
N THR A 129 10.00 11.55 -11.13
CA THR A 129 9.04 11.19 -10.08
C THR A 129 9.23 12.12 -8.90
N GLN A 130 8.13 12.75 -8.46
CA GLN A 130 8.12 13.58 -7.26
C GLN A 130 8.15 12.67 -6.04
N GLY A 131 9.22 12.77 -5.26
CA GLY A 131 9.51 11.86 -4.16
C GLY A 131 10.45 12.48 -3.12
N GLU A 132 10.82 11.68 -2.12
CA GLU A 132 11.74 12.11 -1.06
C GLU A 132 13.04 11.29 -1.10
N PRO A 133 14.05 11.68 -1.93
CA PRO A 133 14.09 12.81 -2.88
C PRO A 133 13.56 12.45 -4.28
N ASP A 134 13.32 13.48 -5.10
CA ASP A 134 12.95 13.31 -6.51
C ASP A 134 13.98 12.45 -7.25
N ALA A 135 13.48 11.62 -8.17
CA ALA A 135 14.31 10.70 -8.93
C ALA A 135 13.93 10.69 -10.40
N LEU A 136 14.92 10.51 -11.27
CA LEU A 136 14.72 10.30 -12.69
C LEU A 136 14.46 8.81 -12.92
N VAL A 137 13.29 8.45 -13.43
CA VAL A 137 12.88 7.08 -13.71
C VAL A 137 12.69 6.92 -15.21
N PHE A 138 13.17 5.80 -15.76
CA PHE A 138 13.00 5.46 -17.17
C PHE A 138 13.10 3.96 -17.37
N THR A 139 12.67 3.47 -18.53
CA THR A 139 12.75 2.07 -18.91
C THR A 139 13.73 1.87 -20.07
N ILE A 140 14.51 0.79 -20.01
CA ILE A 140 15.40 0.31 -21.08
C ILE A 140 15.22 -1.19 -21.25
N GLU A 141 15.59 -1.76 -22.39
CA GLU A 141 15.44 -3.16 -22.70
C GLU A 141 16.78 -3.90 -22.62
N THR A 142 16.76 -5.18 -22.22
CA THR A 142 17.93 -6.06 -22.34
C THR A 142 18.27 -6.34 -23.80
N ARG A 143 19.55 -6.45 -24.13
CA ARG A 143 20.00 -6.75 -25.51
C ARG A 143 19.58 -8.14 -26.00
N GLY A 144 19.51 -9.11 -25.10
CA GLY A 144 19.22 -10.51 -25.42
C GLY A 144 17.72 -10.80 -25.50
N THR A 145 17.03 -10.60 -24.37
CA THR A 145 15.63 -10.99 -24.18
C THR A 145 14.62 -9.88 -24.48
N ALA A 146 15.07 -8.64 -24.72
CA ALA A 146 14.22 -7.45 -24.84
C ALA A 146 13.26 -7.28 -23.63
N GLU A 147 13.69 -7.72 -22.44
CA GLU A 147 12.95 -7.53 -21.20
C GLU A 147 13.08 -6.08 -20.73
N PRO A 148 11.96 -5.40 -20.39
CA PRO A 148 12.02 -4.02 -19.90
C PRO A 148 12.55 -3.96 -18.47
N ILE A 149 13.53 -3.09 -18.25
CA ILE A 149 14.20 -2.79 -16.99
C ILE A 149 13.90 -1.34 -16.64
N THR A 150 13.37 -1.13 -15.43
CA THR A 150 13.18 0.21 -14.88
C THR A 150 14.46 0.64 -14.17
N VAL A 151 15.01 1.78 -14.56
CA VAL A 151 16.19 2.38 -13.94
C VAL A 151 15.80 3.68 -13.26
N THR A 152 16.23 3.84 -12.02
CA THR A 152 16.02 5.03 -11.21
C THR A 152 17.36 5.69 -10.93
N ILE A 153 17.51 6.98 -11.25
CA ILE A 153 18.70 7.78 -11.01
C ILE A 153 18.40 8.84 -9.96
N VAL A 154 19.24 8.87 -8.91
CA VAL A 154 19.19 9.88 -7.86
C VAL A 154 20.55 10.60 -7.76
N PRO A 155 20.63 11.88 -8.13
CA PRO A 155 21.80 12.73 -7.88
C PRO A 155 22.05 12.88 -6.37
N ALA A 156 23.31 12.93 -5.95
CA ALA A 156 23.66 13.07 -4.54
C ALA A 156 24.98 13.81 -4.32
N TYR A 157 25.09 14.54 -3.20
CA TYR A 157 26.34 15.06 -2.68
C TYR A 157 27.24 13.93 -2.17
N ARG A 158 28.52 13.98 -2.55
CA ARG A 158 29.52 13.01 -2.09
C ARG A 158 30.06 13.38 -0.71
N ALA A 159 29.23 13.22 0.31
CA ALA A 159 29.59 13.47 1.71
C ALA A 159 30.64 12.49 2.25
N LEU A 160 30.72 11.28 1.67
CA LEU A 160 31.66 10.23 2.05
C LEU A 160 32.90 10.26 1.15
N GLY A 161 34.07 10.40 1.77
CA GLY A 161 35.37 10.41 1.07
C GLY A 161 35.71 9.10 0.32
N PRO A 162 36.90 9.01 -0.29
CA PRO A 162 37.28 7.90 -1.17
C PRO A 162 37.26 6.50 -0.52
N SER A 163 37.31 6.41 0.81
CA SER A 163 37.59 5.17 1.54
C SER A 163 36.59 4.92 2.66
N VAL A 164 35.45 4.29 2.34
CA VAL A 164 34.51 3.80 3.34
C VAL A 164 34.19 2.33 3.11
N SER A 165 35.18 1.45 3.32
CA SER A 165 34.91 0.04 3.55
C SER A 165 34.71 -0.17 5.05
N ASN A 166 33.45 -0.12 5.50
CA ASN A 166 32.98 -0.40 6.87
C ASN A 166 33.60 0.43 8.00
N THR A 167 34.31 1.51 7.70
CA THR A 167 34.78 2.49 8.69
C THR A 167 33.66 3.47 9.02
N GLN A 168 33.59 3.87 10.29
CA GLN A 168 32.66 4.89 10.74
C GLN A 168 33.00 6.23 10.04
N PRO A 169 32.03 6.91 9.41
CA PRO A 169 32.26 8.24 8.86
C PRO A 169 32.69 9.21 9.95
N HIS A 170 33.46 10.21 9.56
CA HIS A 170 33.84 11.31 10.45
C HIS A 170 32.57 11.98 11.01
N PRO A 171 32.43 12.19 12.33
CA PRO A 171 31.21 12.72 12.95
C PRO A 171 30.71 14.03 12.35
N GLU A 172 31.62 14.87 11.87
CA GLU A 172 31.40 16.18 11.24
C GLU A 172 30.53 16.08 9.98
N VAL A 173 30.55 14.92 9.30
CA VAL A 173 29.64 14.65 8.18
C VAL A 173 28.19 14.58 8.66
N TYR A 174 27.95 14.02 9.85
CA TYR A 174 26.62 13.98 10.45
C TYR A 174 26.23 15.31 11.08
N VAL A 175 27.19 16.06 11.65
CA VAL A 175 26.94 17.42 12.14
C VAL A 175 26.48 18.33 10.99
N SER A 176 27.22 18.35 9.88
CA SER A 176 26.84 19.13 8.68
C SER A 176 25.51 18.68 8.06
N LEU A 177 25.18 17.38 8.14
CA LEU A 177 23.86 16.88 7.75
C LEU A 177 22.75 17.45 8.64
N ILE A 178 22.93 17.45 9.97
CA ILE A 178 21.94 17.97 10.92
C ILE A 178 21.76 19.48 10.73
N GLU A 179 22.86 20.20 10.52
CA GLU A 179 22.86 21.64 10.26
C GLU A 179 22.23 22.02 8.92
N ALA A 180 22.17 21.10 7.95
CA ALA A 180 21.53 21.35 6.66
C ALA A 180 20.01 21.48 6.74
N GLN A 181 19.39 21.11 7.87
CA GLN A 181 17.94 21.27 8.13
C GLN A 181 17.02 20.69 7.02
N GLY A 182 17.48 19.67 6.30
CA GLY A 182 16.65 18.95 5.34
C GLY A 182 15.59 18.09 6.03
N TYR A 183 14.56 17.73 5.28
CA TYR A 183 13.57 16.76 5.74
C TYR A 183 14.24 15.40 6.06
N PRO A 184 13.84 14.68 7.12
CA PRO A 184 14.44 13.39 7.48
C PRO A 184 14.44 12.41 6.30
N GLY A 185 15.63 11.96 5.88
CA GLY A 185 15.80 10.99 4.80
C GLY A 185 16.06 11.59 3.41
N TYR A 186 15.88 12.90 3.23
CA TYR A 186 16.11 13.57 1.95
C TYR A 186 17.54 13.36 1.42
N PHE A 187 18.56 13.54 2.27
CA PHE A 187 19.98 13.31 1.92
C PHE A 187 20.44 11.85 2.14
N SER A 188 19.52 10.90 2.25
CA SER A 188 19.88 9.49 2.36
C SER A 188 20.74 8.96 1.20
N PRO A 189 20.61 9.45 -0.07
CA PRO A 189 21.48 9.03 -1.17
C PRO A 189 22.97 9.31 -0.94
N SER A 190 23.33 10.38 -0.21
CA SER A 190 24.72 10.70 0.13
C SER A 190 25.40 9.61 0.97
N PHE A 191 24.59 8.81 1.69
CA PHE A 191 25.04 7.70 2.54
C PHE A 191 24.72 6.32 1.94
N SER A 192 24.32 6.27 0.67
CA SER A 192 23.92 5.04 -0.01
C SER A 192 25.00 3.94 -0.02
N GLU A 193 26.28 4.30 0.05
CA GLU A 193 27.38 3.35 0.21
C GLU A 193 27.28 2.58 1.54
N LEU A 194 27.01 3.29 2.64
CA LEU A 194 26.84 2.68 3.97
C LEU A 194 25.61 1.80 3.99
N GLN A 195 24.47 2.29 3.50
CA GLN A 195 23.22 1.54 3.42
C GLN A 195 23.39 0.24 2.63
N ARG A 196 24.05 0.33 1.46
CA ARG A 196 24.35 -0.84 0.64
C ARG A 196 25.27 -1.80 1.37
N ASN A 197 26.38 -1.30 1.92
CA ASN A 197 27.41 -2.13 2.56
C ASN A 197 26.87 -2.86 3.80
N PHE A 198 25.98 -2.21 4.57
CA PHE A 198 25.31 -2.79 5.73
C PHE A 198 24.60 -4.11 5.41
N VAL A 199 23.96 -4.21 4.23
CA VAL A 199 23.28 -5.43 3.78
C VAL A 199 24.18 -6.31 2.89
N LYS A 200 25.03 -5.69 2.07
CA LYS A 200 25.86 -6.38 1.07
C LYS A 200 26.89 -7.32 1.70
N TYR A 201 27.45 -6.99 2.86
CA TYR A 201 28.48 -7.82 3.49
C TYR A 201 27.92 -8.84 4.50
N GLN A 202 26.59 -9.02 4.53
CA GLN A 202 25.94 -10.00 5.38
C GLN A 202 26.08 -11.45 4.85
N PRO A 203 25.98 -12.46 5.71
CA PRO A 203 26.01 -13.87 5.32
C PRO A 203 24.97 -14.22 4.25
N THR A 204 25.30 -15.16 3.37
CA THR A 204 24.41 -15.58 2.27
C THR A 204 23.05 -16.04 2.77
N LYS A 205 23.00 -16.74 3.92
CA LYS A 205 21.76 -17.21 4.53
C LYS A 205 20.87 -16.06 5.01
N LEU A 206 21.45 -15.01 5.58
CA LEU A 206 20.71 -13.80 5.97
C LEU A 206 20.15 -13.08 4.74
N LYS A 207 20.91 -13.00 3.63
CA LYS A 207 20.38 -12.46 2.37
C LYS A 207 19.24 -13.30 1.79
N SER A 208 19.27 -14.62 1.97
CA SER A 208 18.14 -15.50 1.62
C SER A 208 16.90 -15.18 2.44
N LEU A 209 17.05 -14.94 3.75
CA LEU A 209 15.95 -14.50 4.61
C LEU A 209 15.40 -13.13 4.19
N VAL A 210 16.27 -12.17 3.89
CA VAL A 210 15.86 -10.84 3.40
C VAL A 210 15.04 -10.97 2.10
N ARG A 211 15.44 -11.83 1.17
CA ARG A 211 14.63 -12.11 -0.04
C ARG A 211 13.26 -12.67 0.30
N LEU A 212 13.18 -13.59 1.25
CA LEU A 212 11.91 -14.18 1.70
C LEU A 212 10.97 -13.12 2.29
N ILE A 213 11.50 -12.23 3.14
CA ILE A 213 10.74 -11.12 3.74
C ILE A 213 10.27 -10.14 2.67
N LYS A 214 11.15 -9.76 1.73
CA LYS A 214 10.78 -8.86 0.62
C LYS A 214 9.70 -9.48 -0.26
N HIS A 215 9.81 -10.76 -0.57
CA HIS A 215 8.79 -11.47 -1.32
C HIS A 215 7.44 -11.50 -0.58
N TRP A 216 7.46 -11.80 0.72
CA TRP A 216 6.27 -11.76 1.56
C TRP A 216 5.62 -10.37 1.60
N TYR A 217 6.43 -9.32 1.76
CA TYR A 217 5.94 -7.94 1.78
C TYR A 217 5.30 -7.56 0.44
N LEU A 218 5.97 -7.87 -0.68
CA LEU A 218 5.44 -7.62 -2.03
C LEU A 218 4.20 -8.47 -2.35
N GLN A 219 4.06 -9.68 -1.80
CA GLN A 219 2.84 -10.46 -1.95
C GLN A 219 1.68 -9.81 -1.21
N ARG A 220 1.91 -9.26 -0.01
CA ARG A 220 0.87 -8.57 0.75
C ARG A 220 0.34 -7.33 0.03
N THR A 221 1.15 -6.67 -0.78
CA THR A 221 0.75 -5.48 -1.55
C THR A 221 0.08 -5.80 -2.89
N ARG A 222 0.02 -7.06 -3.31
CA ARG A 222 -0.61 -7.45 -4.58
C ARG A 222 -2.09 -7.67 -4.42
N ASP A 223 -2.83 -7.37 -5.48
CA ASP A 223 -4.20 -7.82 -5.60
C ASP A 223 -4.22 -9.35 -5.67
N ILE A 224 -5.19 -9.94 -4.99
CA ILE A 224 -5.42 -11.39 -4.94
C ILE A 224 -6.65 -11.75 -5.78
N HIS A 225 -6.66 -12.98 -6.31
CA HIS A 225 -7.83 -13.52 -6.97
C HIS A 225 -8.73 -14.19 -5.94
N VAL A 226 -9.96 -13.68 -5.84
CA VAL A 226 -11.01 -14.24 -5.01
C VAL A 226 -11.99 -14.97 -5.92
N THR A 227 -12.13 -16.27 -5.71
CA THR A 227 -13.14 -17.09 -6.37
C THR A 227 -14.39 -17.11 -5.49
N VAL A 228 -15.47 -16.54 -5.97
CA VAL A 228 -16.76 -16.49 -5.28
C VAL A 228 -17.64 -17.61 -5.82
N GLY A 229 -17.83 -18.65 -5.01
CA GLY A 229 -18.70 -19.77 -5.31
C GLY A 229 -20.12 -19.55 -4.79
N GLN A 230 -21.11 -19.87 -5.63
CA GLN A 230 -22.53 -19.90 -5.27
C GLN A 230 -23.15 -21.24 -5.70
N TRP A 231 -24.10 -21.74 -4.92
CA TRP A 231 -24.82 -22.97 -5.27
C TRP A 231 -25.63 -22.77 -6.56
N GLY A 232 -25.38 -23.60 -7.58
CA GLY A 232 -26.13 -23.61 -8.85
C GLY A 232 -25.67 -22.60 -9.91
N TYR A 233 -24.59 -21.85 -9.68
CA TYR A 233 -24.04 -20.87 -10.62
C TYR A 233 -22.54 -21.11 -10.87
N SER A 234 -22.03 -20.57 -11.98
CA SER A 234 -20.59 -20.57 -12.28
C SER A 234 -19.81 -19.70 -11.30
N ASP A 235 -18.63 -20.18 -10.89
CA ASP A 235 -17.73 -19.46 -9.99
C ASP A 235 -17.32 -18.10 -10.61
N LEU A 236 -17.46 -17.03 -9.83
CA LEU A 236 -17.04 -15.68 -10.23
C LEU A 236 -15.62 -15.42 -9.73
N ILE A 237 -14.70 -15.02 -10.60
CA ILE A 237 -13.31 -14.67 -10.21
C ILE A 237 -13.16 -13.15 -10.20
N LEU A 238 -12.77 -12.59 -9.06
CA LEU A 238 -12.54 -11.16 -8.87
C LEU A 238 -11.10 -10.89 -8.48
N THR A 239 -10.53 -9.81 -9.02
CA THR A 239 -9.25 -9.26 -8.56
C THR A 239 -9.52 -8.18 -7.51
N VAL A 240 -8.99 -8.39 -6.30
CA VAL A 240 -9.26 -7.51 -5.15
C VAL A 240 -7.98 -7.21 -4.39
N ASN A 241 -7.87 -5.98 -3.89
CA ASN A 241 -6.79 -5.63 -2.97
C ASN A 241 -7.13 -6.17 -1.57
N PRO A 242 -6.25 -6.94 -0.92
CA PRO A 242 -6.54 -7.55 0.38
C PRO A 242 -6.75 -6.55 1.52
N TYR A 243 -6.32 -5.29 1.34
CA TYR A 243 -6.54 -4.22 2.32
C TYR A 243 -7.84 -3.45 2.12
N GLU A 244 -8.55 -3.66 1.00
CA GLU A 244 -9.87 -3.05 0.81
C GLU A 244 -10.91 -3.68 1.75
N PRO A 245 -11.88 -2.90 2.24
CA PRO A 245 -13.00 -3.45 2.99
C PRO A 245 -13.78 -4.47 2.16
N ILE A 246 -14.24 -5.54 2.81
CA ILE A 246 -15.02 -6.62 2.20
C ILE A 246 -16.31 -6.08 1.56
N LYS A 247 -16.85 -4.97 2.05
CA LYS A 247 -17.96 -4.24 1.41
C LYS A 247 -17.67 -3.89 -0.06
N LYS A 248 -16.45 -3.44 -0.39
CA LYS A 248 -16.06 -3.15 -1.78
C LYS A 248 -16.06 -4.41 -2.65
N ILE A 249 -15.71 -5.56 -2.07
CA ILE A 249 -15.77 -6.85 -2.76
C ILE A 249 -17.23 -7.23 -3.02
N GLN A 250 -18.10 -7.07 -2.02
CA GLN A 250 -19.56 -7.28 -2.17
C GLN A 250 -20.17 -6.36 -3.23
N GLU A 251 -19.75 -5.09 -3.30
CA GLU A 251 -20.16 -4.15 -4.35
C GLU A 251 -19.70 -4.59 -5.74
N LYS A 252 -18.47 -5.12 -5.88
CA LYS A 252 -17.97 -5.70 -7.14
C LYS A 252 -18.81 -6.91 -7.57
N ILE A 253 -19.16 -7.79 -6.63
CA ILE A 253 -20.05 -8.93 -6.89
C ILE A 253 -21.44 -8.44 -7.32
N TRP A 254 -22.00 -7.46 -6.61
CA TRP A 254 -23.30 -6.87 -6.92
C TRP A 254 -23.36 -6.30 -8.34
N LYS A 255 -22.34 -5.53 -8.73
CA LYS A 255 -22.21 -4.99 -10.10
C LYS A 255 -22.15 -6.08 -11.17
N SER A 256 -21.55 -7.23 -10.87
CA SER A 256 -21.38 -8.33 -11.82
C SER A 256 -22.60 -9.28 -11.92
N GLN A 257 -23.39 -9.44 -10.86
CA GLN A 257 -24.47 -10.43 -10.77
C GLN A 257 -25.87 -9.83 -10.65
N GLY A 258 -26.01 -8.52 -10.41
CA GLY A 258 -27.30 -7.81 -10.41
C GLY A 258 -28.30 -8.23 -9.32
N SER A 259 -27.87 -8.97 -8.29
CA SER A 259 -28.78 -9.53 -7.27
C SER A 259 -29.10 -8.55 -6.14
N LEU A 260 -30.38 -8.39 -5.80
CA LEU A 260 -30.89 -7.50 -4.73
C LEU A 260 -30.75 -8.06 -3.29
N ALA A 261 -30.29 -9.29 -3.10
CA ALA A 261 -30.18 -9.91 -1.77
C ALA A 261 -28.82 -9.62 -1.11
N LEU A 262 -28.82 -9.17 0.15
CA LEU A 262 -27.64 -9.00 1.00
C LEU A 262 -26.97 -10.35 1.28
N LYS A 263 -26.05 -10.76 0.39
CA LYS A 263 -25.26 -11.98 0.56
C LYS A 263 -23.98 -11.69 1.34
N SER A 264 -23.77 -12.42 2.43
CA SER A 264 -22.54 -12.35 3.21
C SER A 264 -21.49 -13.28 2.62
N LEU A 265 -20.23 -12.85 2.67
CA LEU A 265 -19.11 -13.69 2.25
C LEU A 265 -18.67 -14.54 3.44
N SER A 266 -18.32 -15.79 3.16
CA SER A 266 -17.71 -16.67 4.16
C SER A 266 -16.55 -17.41 3.54
N PHE A 267 -15.62 -17.84 4.38
CA PHE A 267 -14.53 -18.73 3.97
C PHE A 267 -14.39 -19.87 4.97
N GLN A 268 -13.78 -20.96 4.51
CA GLN A 268 -13.56 -22.13 5.34
C GLN A 268 -12.21 -22.74 4.98
N GLU A 269 -11.32 -22.83 5.96
CA GLU A 269 -10.06 -23.55 5.80
C GLU A 269 -10.32 -25.07 5.77
N PRO A 270 -9.50 -25.86 5.05
CA PRO A 270 -9.64 -27.32 5.00
C PRO A 270 -9.66 -27.94 6.40
N GLY A 271 -10.77 -28.57 6.80
CA GLY A 271 -10.96 -29.15 8.13
C GLY A 271 -11.34 -28.16 9.24
N GLY A 272 -11.43 -26.86 8.93
CA GLY A 272 -11.82 -25.80 9.86
C GLY A 272 -13.33 -25.51 9.88
N LYS A 273 -13.77 -24.74 10.89
CA LYS A 273 -15.14 -24.20 10.95
C LYS A 273 -15.30 -23.06 9.94
N ARG A 274 -16.47 -22.96 9.29
CA ARG A 274 -16.80 -21.86 8.37
C ARG A 274 -16.84 -20.54 9.13
N GLN A 275 -16.12 -19.54 8.62
CA GLN A 275 -16.05 -18.19 9.19
C GLN A 275 -16.77 -17.19 8.29
N LEU A 276 -17.63 -16.36 8.89
CA LEU A 276 -18.33 -15.28 8.21
C LEU A 276 -17.44 -14.04 8.16
N LEU A 277 -17.35 -13.42 6.99
CA LEU A 277 -16.57 -12.21 6.75
C LEU A 277 -17.41 -10.96 7.05
N ASN A 278 -16.90 -10.09 7.90
CA ASN A 278 -17.53 -8.81 8.23
C ASN A 278 -17.28 -7.80 7.10
N SER A 279 -18.35 -7.19 6.58
CA SER A 279 -18.30 -6.19 5.50
C SER A 279 -17.38 -4.99 5.80
N GLN A 280 -17.18 -4.61 7.06
CA GLN A 280 -16.32 -3.48 7.45
C GLN A 280 -14.84 -3.85 7.57
N CYS A 281 -14.52 -5.14 7.68
CA CYS A 281 -13.15 -5.62 7.78
C CYS A 281 -12.55 -5.83 6.38
N SER A 282 -11.22 -5.89 6.27
CA SER A 282 -10.51 -6.26 5.05
C SER A 282 -10.17 -7.75 5.04
N LEU A 283 -9.79 -8.32 3.89
CA LEU A 283 -9.29 -9.70 3.84
C LEU A 283 -7.99 -9.86 4.65
N ALA A 284 -7.16 -8.82 4.67
CA ALA A 284 -5.96 -8.74 5.49
C ALA A 284 -6.24 -8.83 7.00
N TYR A 285 -7.39 -8.33 7.48
CA TYR A 285 -7.80 -8.48 8.89
C TYR A 285 -7.93 -9.96 9.28
N TYR A 286 -8.39 -10.79 8.35
CA TYR A 286 -8.51 -12.24 8.53
C TYR A 286 -7.22 -13.00 8.15
N SER A 287 -6.11 -12.28 7.96
CA SER A 287 -4.84 -12.85 7.48
C SER A 287 -4.92 -13.54 6.11
N ILE A 288 -5.88 -13.14 5.27
CA ILE A 288 -6.04 -13.67 3.91
C ILE A 288 -5.22 -12.79 2.95
N PHE A 289 -4.12 -13.36 2.45
CA PHE A 289 -3.17 -12.68 1.55
C PHE A 289 -2.84 -13.49 0.29
N SER A 290 -3.62 -14.54 0.01
CA SER A 290 -3.43 -15.40 -1.15
C SER A 290 -4.77 -15.77 -1.78
N ASN A 291 -4.74 -16.44 -2.94
CA ASN A 291 -5.96 -16.76 -3.66
C ASN A 291 -6.88 -17.64 -2.81
N ILE A 292 -8.14 -17.21 -2.66
CA ILE A 292 -9.08 -17.86 -1.77
C ILE A 292 -10.41 -18.10 -2.46
N ARG A 293 -11.06 -19.22 -2.13
CA ARG A 293 -12.44 -19.47 -2.49
C ARG A 293 -13.36 -19.01 -1.36
N LEU A 294 -14.15 -17.98 -1.63
CA LEU A 294 -15.22 -17.51 -0.76
C LEU A 294 -16.54 -18.13 -1.20
N CYS A 295 -17.42 -18.42 -0.25
CA CYS A 295 -18.79 -18.84 -0.52
C CYS A 295 -19.74 -17.69 -0.23
N LEU A 296 -20.65 -17.42 -1.17
CA LEU A 296 -21.81 -16.59 -0.91
C LEU A 296 -22.78 -17.38 -0.05
N VAL A 297 -23.06 -16.84 1.14
CA VAL A 297 -24.08 -17.39 2.04
C VAL A 297 -25.20 -16.37 2.10
N GLU A 298 -26.41 -16.83 1.79
CA GLU A 298 -27.63 -16.12 2.11
C GLU A 298 -27.76 -16.13 3.63
N THR A 299 -27.24 -15.09 4.26
CA THR A 299 -27.59 -14.78 5.63
C THR A 299 -28.99 -14.19 5.55
N THR A 300 -29.99 -14.96 5.98
CA THR A 300 -31.22 -14.35 6.49
C THR A 300 -30.75 -13.37 7.55
N SER A 301 -30.90 -12.08 7.26
CA SER A 301 -30.59 -11.00 8.20
C SER A 301 -31.20 -11.39 9.54
N HIS A 302 -30.44 -11.39 10.63
CA HIS A 302 -31.08 -11.26 11.95
C HIS A 302 -31.48 -9.80 12.11
N GLU A 303 -32.26 -9.27 11.18
CA GLU A 303 -33.06 -8.09 11.43
C GLU A 303 -34.11 -8.53 12.44
N ILE A 304 -34.00 -7.99 13.64
CA ILE A 304 -35.04 -8.15 14.63
C ILE A 304 -36.15 -7.15 14.28
N GLN A 305 -37.38 -7.60 14.38
CA GLN A 305 -38.55 -6.76 14.24
C GLN A 305 -38.90 -6.20 15.62
N VAL A 306 -38.63 -4.91 15.83
CA VAL A 306 -39.00 -4.21 17.06
C VAL A 306 -40.23 -3.34 16.83
N PHE A 307 -41.12 -3.31 17.82
CA PHE A 307 -42.33 -2.50 17.77
C PHE A 307 -42.12 -1.19 18.52
N VAL A 308 -42.45 -0.06 17.92
CA VAL A 308 -42.39 1.25 18.59
C VAL A 308 -43.81 1.72 18.85
N LYS A 309 -44.17 1.81 20.13
CA LYS A 309 -45.45 2.34 20.60
C LYS A 309 -45.40 3.86 20.63
N ASN A 310 -46.26 4.47 19.84
CA ASN A 310 -46.39 5.92 19.70
C ASN A 310 -47.23 6.53 20.83
N PRO A 311 -47.08 7.84 21.09
CA PRO A 311 -47.88 8.56 22.09
C PRO A 311 -49.39 8.56 21.84
N ASP A 312 -49.83 8.30 20.62
CA ASP A 312 -51.23 8.21 20.20
C ASP A 312 -51.85 6.82 20.47
N GLY A 313 -51.04 5.87 20.96
CA GLY A 313 -51.46 4.51 21.30
C GLY A 313 -51.23 3.46 20.23
N GLY A 314 -50.86 3.85 19.00
CA GLY A 314 -50.54 2.93 17.90
C GLY A 314 -49.11 2.37 18.00
N SER A 315 -48.87 1.19 17.42
CA SER A 315 -47.52 0.59 17.34
C SER A 315 -47.10 0.34 15.89
N HIS A 316 -45.87 0.69 15.55
CA HIS A 316 -45.29 0.46 14.23
C HIS A 316 -44.08 -0.48 14.31
N ALA A 317 -43.94 -1.37 13.34
CA ALA A 317 -42.85 -2.35 13.30
C ALA A 317 -41.66 -1.84 12.49
N TYR A 318 -40.45 -2.04 13.03
CA TYR A 318 -39.19 -1.62 12.42
C TYR A 318 -38.24 -2.81 12.34
N GLY A 319 -37.72 -3.09 11.15
CA GLY A 319 -36.66 -4.06 10.94
C GLY A 319 -35.29 -3.42 11.16
N ILE A 320 -34.54 -3.92 12.14
CA ILE A 320 -33.24 -3.35 12.50
C ILE A 320 -32.26 -4.42 12.97
N ASP A 321 -30.97 -4.26 12.64
CA ASP A 321 -29.90 -5.10 13.16
C ASP A 321 -29.75 -4.89 14.69
N PRO A 322 -29.76 -5.95 15.52
CA PRO A 322 -29.51 -5.88 16.97
C PRO A 322 -28.22 -5.16 17.36
N LYS A 323 -27.22 -5.16 16.48
CA LYS A 323 -25.93 -4.49 16.70
C LYS A 323 -25.95 -3.02 16.28
N SER A 324 -27.01 -2.56 15.61
CA SER A 324 -27.18 -1.16 15.23
C SER A 324 -27.37 -0.26 16.45
N PHE A 325 -27.03 1.01 16.30
CA PHE A 325 -27.22 2.02 17.34
C PHE A 325 -28.67 2.50 17.40
N ILE A 326 -29.12 2.92 18.59
CA ILE A 326 -30.46 3.51 18.80
C ILE A 326 -30.70 4.73 17.90
N LEU A 327 -29.65 5.49 17.57
CA LEU A 327 -29.72 6.59 16.60
C LEU A 327 -30.24 6.14 15.22
N GLY A 328 -29.89 4.93 14.78
CA GLY A 328 -30.36 4.35 13.52
C GLY A 328 -31.86 4.08 13.53
N LEU A 329 -32.39 3.53 14.63
CA LEU A 329 -33.84 3.35 14.81
C LEU A 329 -34.59 4.68 14.82
N LYS A 330 -34.04 5.71 15.49
CA LYS A 330 -34.63 7.05 15.50
C LYS A 330 -34.68 7.70 14.12
N HIS A 331 -33.69 7.40 13.27
CA HIS A 331 -33.68 7.85 11.89
C HIS A 331 -34.83 7.22 11.11
N GLN A 332 -35.01 5.90 11.21
CA GLN A 332 -36.14 5.21 10.55
C GLN A 332 -37.51 5.73 11.04
N ILE A 333 -37.64 6.06 12.32
CA ILE A 333 -38.86 6.68 12.86
C ILE A 333 -39.07 8.09 12.27
N GLU A 334 -38.00 8.88 12.10
CA GLU A 334 -38.09 10.21 11.47
C GLU A 334 -38.53 10.09 10.00
N ASP A 335 -37.98 9.12 9.27
CA ASP A 335 -38.30 8.89 7.86
C ASP A 335 -39.75 8.40 7.66
N GLN A 336 -40.24 7.53 8.54
CA GLN A 336 -41.60 6.96 8.40
C GLN A 336 -42.70 7.80 9.07
N GLN A 337 -42.42 8.47 10.18
CA GLN A 337 -43.43 9.19 10.96
C GLN A 337 -43.25 10.72 10.94
N GLY A 338 -42.16 11.24 10.34
CA GLY A 338 -41.89 12.67 10.24
C GLY A 338 -41.53 13.36 11.57
N LEU A 339 -41.36 12.62 12.67
CA LEU A 339 -41.01 13.19 13.97
C LEU A 339 -39.50 13.43 14.05
N PRO A 340 -39.01 14.68 14.25
CA PRO A 340 -37.58 14.93 14.20
C PRO A 340 -36.78 14.19 15.28
N ARG A 341 -35.64 13.58 14.93
CA ARG A 341 -34.79 12.77 15.85
C ARG A 341 -34.52 13.47 17.19
N LYS A 342 -34.28 14.79 17.16
CA LYS A 342 -34.01 15.62 18.36
C LYS A 342 -35.16 15.68 19.35
N LYS A 343 -36.40 15.46 18.88
CA LYS A 343 -37.62 15.46 19.69
C LYS A 343 -38.04 14.05 20.14
N GLN A 344 -37.38 13.01 19.63
CA GLN A 344 -37.66 11.60 19.96
C GLN A 344 -36.95 11.15 21.23
N GLN A 345 -37.67 10.48 22.12
CA GLN A 345 -37.14 9.78 23.28
C GLN A 345 -37.69 8.36 23.32
N LEU A 346 -36.80 7.38 23.13
CA LEU A 346 -37.11 5.95 23.17
C LEU A 346 -36.82 5.40 24.56
N GLN A 347 -37.71 4.54 25.05
CA GLN A 347 -37.62 3.90 26.36
C GLN A 347 -37.92 2.41 26.23
N PHE A 348 -37.16 1.58 26.94
CA PHE A 348 -37.36 0.13 27.05
C PHE A 348 -37.24 -0.29 28.52
N GLN A 349 -38.19 -1.08 29.03
CA GLN A 349 -38.22 -1.56 30.42
C GLN A 349 -38.00 -0.46 31.48
N GLY A 350 -38.52 0.74 31.24
CA GLY A 350 -38.34 1.88 32.15
C GLY A 350 -37.05 2.68 31.94
N GLN A 351 -36.09 2.21 31.14
CA GLN A 351 -34.82 2.90 30.86
C GLN A 351 -34.85 3.71 29.57
N VAL A 352 -34.34 4.96 29.62
CA VAL A 352 -34.20 5.82 28.44
C VAL A 352 -32.97 5.41 27.63
N LEU A 353 -33.19 5.14 26.34
CA LEU A 353 -32.15 4.65 25.45
C LEU A 353 -31.27 5.78 24.91
N GLN A 354 -29.96 5.55 24.93
CA GLN A 354 -28.94 6.50 24.47
C GLN A 354 -28.63 6.30 23.00
N ASP A 355 -28.45 7.40 22.26
CA ASP A 355 -28.29 7.39 20.80
C ASP A 355 -27.10 6.53 20.32
N TRP A 356 -26.00 6.52 21.08
CA TRP A 356 -24.74 5.83 20.75
C TRP A 356 -24.63 4.41 21.31
N SER A 357 -25.68 3.92 21.98
CA SER A 357 -25.74 2.54 22.50
C SER A 357 -26.41 1.62 21.48
N SER A 358 -26.05 0.33 21.46
CA SER A 358 -26.66 -0.65 20.55
C SER A 358 -27.94 -1.26 21.14
N LEU A 359 -28.84 -1.78 20.30
CA LEU A 359 -30.07 -2.45 20.79
C LEU A 359 -29.75 -3.66 21.67
N CYS A 360 -28.77 -4.47 21.28
CA CYS A 360 -28.36 -5.64 22.05
C CYS A 360 -27.74 -5.30 23.41
N SER A 361 -27.16 -4.11 23.58
CA SER A 361 -26.61 -3.67 24.87
C SER A 361 -27.70 -3.44 25.94
N TYR A 362 -28.93 -3.20 25.50
CA TYR A 362 -30.11 -3.10 26.36
C TYR A 362 -30.91 -4.41 26.47
N GLY A 363 -30.39 -5.50 25.88
CA GLY A 363 -31.07 -6.79 25.86
C GLY A 363 -32.34 -6.84 25.00
N ILE A 364 -32.49 -5.91 24.04
CA ILE A 364 -33.66 -5.87 23.13
C ILE A 364 -33.55 -7.02 22.11
N GLN A 365 -34.62 -7.79 21.98
CA GLN A 365 -34.75 -8.97 21.12
C GLN A 365 -35.85 -8.81 20.07
N ASP A 366 -35.99 -9.82 19.21
CA ASP A 366 -37.05 -9.89 18.21
C ASP A 366 -38.44 -9.87 18.86
N GLY A 367 -39.33 -9.01 18.35
CA GLY A 367 -40.68 -8.84 18.85
C GLY A 367 -40.85 -7.89 20.03
N ASP A 368 -39.76 -7.29 20.55
CA ASP A 368 -39.84 -6.38 21.69
C ASP A 368 -40.50 -5.04 21.36
N THR A 369 -41.17 -4.44 22.36
CA THR A 369 -41.84 -3.15 22.22
C THR A 369 -41.13 -2.02 22.97
N LEU A 370 -40.79 -0.96 22.23
CA LEU A 370 -40.17 0.28 22.68
C LEU A 370 -41.21 1.38 22.79
N ILE A 371 -41.10 2.27 23.78
CA ILE A 371 -42.02 3.39 23.98
C ILE A 371 -41.40 4.66 23.43
N LEU A 372 -42.10 5.33 22.50
CA LEU A 372 -41.71 6.63 21.96
C LEU A 372 -42.43 7.76 22.69
N SER A 373 -41.67 8.72 23.20
CA SER A 373 -42.18 9.94 23.83
C SER A 373 -41.58 11.20 23.19
N LYS A 374 -42.31 12.31 23.23
CA LYS A 374 -41.85 13.61 22.72
C LYS A 374 -41.15 14.39 23.82
N LYS A 375 -39.88 14.77 23.62
CA LYS A 375 -39.18 15.70 24.53
C LYS A 375 -39.87 17.08 24.48
N LYS A 376 -40.34 17.59 25.63
CA LYS A 376 -40.78 19.00 25.73
C LYS A 376 -39.56 19.91 25.68
N ALA A 377 -39.58 20.93 24.83
CA ALA A 377 -38.56 21.97 24.81
C ALA A 377 -38.63 22.75 26.13
N LYS A 378 -37.50 22.90 26.84
CA LYS A 378 -37.38 23.92 27.89
C LYS A 378 -37.44 25.28 27.18
N SER A 379 -38.54 26.02 27.34
CA SER A 379 -38.58 27.43 27.00
C SER A 379 -37.73 28.18 28.01
N PHE A 380 -36.63 28.79 27.57
CA PHE A 380 -35.99 29.86 28.33
C PHE A 380 -36.82 31.13 28.13
N PRO A 381 -37.43 31.72 29.17
CA PRO A 381 -38.02 33.04 29.03
C PRO A 381 -36.88 34.06 28.94
N PHE A 382 -36.74 34.71 27.79
CA PHE A 382 -35.98 35.95 27.71
C PHE A 382 -36.82 37.07 28.34
N PRO A 383 -36.28 37.91 29.25
CA PRO A 383 -36.97 39.12 29.68
C PRO A 383 -36.95 40.17 28.56
N PRO A 384 -37.93 41.08 28.50
CA PRO A 384 -38.12 41.97 27.37
C PRO A 384 -37.21 43.22 27.43
N CYS A 385 -36.80 43.61 26.22
CA CYS A 385 -36.15 44.84 25.74
C CYS A 385 -34.75 45.15 26.26
#